data_AF-A0A965NAD8-F1
#
_entry.id   AF-A0A965NAD8-F1
#
_cell.length_a   1.000
_cell.length_b   1.000
_cell.length_c   1.000
_cell.angle_alpha   90.00
_cell.angle_beta   90.00
_cell.angle_gamma   90.00
#
_symmetry.space_group_name_H-M   'P 1'
#
loop_
_entity.id
_entity.type
_entity.pdbx_description
1 polymer ?
#
loop_
_entity_poly.entity_id
_entity_poly.type
_entity_poly.pdbx_seq_one_letter_code
_entity_poly.pdbx_strand_id
1 'polypeptide(L)'
;MFSFFAKSQYIQNISLLDVWKSDTLLTNSSNVRYSSCWGFERSNKEYAILGSTEGAHFFELTLNDKLNFIDFIPGRYVSSQAITREYKTYRQYAYAVGD
;
A
#
# COMPACT_ATOMS: atom_id res chain seq x y z
N MET A 1 -31.96 -28.38 -23.31
CA MET A 1 -31.09 -28.03 -22.17
C MET A 1 -30.32 -26.78 -22.58
N PHE A 2 -30.70 -25.61 -22.05
CA PHE A 2 -30.08 -24.33 -22.42
C PHE A 2 -28.84 -24.10 -21.55
N SER A 3 -27.65 -24.17 -22.15
CA SER A 3 -26.41 -23.73 -21.49
C SER A 3 -26.25 -22.23 -21.66
N PHE A 4 -26.32 -21.48 -20.55
CA PHE A 4 -25.85 -20.11 -20.49
C PHE A 4 -24.32 -20.11 -20.38
N PHE A 5 -23.64 -19.59 -21.39
CA PHE A 5 -22.23 -19.24 -21.26
C PHE A 5 -22.12 -17.93 -20.47
N ALA A 6 -21.74 -18.02 -19.20
CA ALA A 6 -21.29 -16.86 -18.45
C ALA A 6 -19.87 -16.48 -18.91
N LYS A 7 -19.70 -15.32 -19.54
CA LYS A 7 -18.37 -14.74 -19.74
C LYS A 7 -17.96 -13.99 -18.48
N SER A 8 -17.04 -14.58 -17.72
CA SER A 8 -16.43 -13.96 -16.54
C SER A 8 -15.21 -13.13 -16.93
N GLN A 9 -15.12 -11.94 -16.32
CA GLN A 9 -14.06 -10.93 -16.23
C GLN A 9 -13.24 -10.60 -17.51
N TYR A 10 -13.42 -9.37 -17.99
CA TYR A 10 -12.45 -8.72 -18.88
C TYR A 10 -11.12 -8.55 -18.12
N ILE A 11 -10.02 -9.06 -18.68
CA ILE A 11 -8.67 -8.71 -18.23
C ILE A 11 -8.49 -7.21 -18.38
N GLN A 12 -8.30 -6.51 -17.26
CA GLN A 12 -7.88 -5.11 -17.30
C GLN A 12 -6.44 -5.08 -17.80
N ASN A 13 -6.15 -4.17 -18.74
CA ASN A 13 -4.85 -4.01 -19.38
C ASN A 13 -3.85 -3.35 -18.40
N ILE A 14 -3.51 -4.07 -17.32
CA ILE A 14 -2.67 -3.60 -16.21
C ILE A 14 -1.31 -4.30 -16.30
N SER A 15 -0.23 -3.54 -16.26
CA SER A 15 1.14 -4.04 -16.14
C SER A 15 1.62 -3.91 -14.69
N LEU A 16 2.28 -4.95 -14.18
CA LEU A 16 3.01 -4.86 -12.92
C LEU A 16 4.32 -4.12 -13.17
N LEU A 17 4.49 -2.96 -12.54
CA LEU A 17 5.68 -2.10 -12.70
C LEU A 17 6.81 -2.51 -11.76
N ASP A 18 6.49 -2.75 -10.49
CA ASP A 18 7.48 -3.05 -9.47
C ASP A 18 6.89 -3.79 -8.26
N VAL A 19 7.78 -4.41 -7.46
CA VAL A 19 7.41 -5.08 -6.21
C VAL A 19 8.41 -4.69 -5.12
N TRP A 20 7.90 -4.09 -4.04
CA TRP A 20 8.66 -3.86 -2.83
C TRP A 20 8.20 -4.81 -1.71
N LYS A 21 9.16 -5.35 -0.95
CA LYS A 21 8.90 -6.14 0.25
C LYS A 21 10.04 -5.99 1.25
N SER A 22 9.71 -6.09 2.54
CA SER A 22 10.66 -6.26 3.63
C SER A 22 10.31 -7.51 4.44
N ASP A 23 11.33 -8.34 4.70
CA ASP A 23 11.22 -9.56 5.50
C ASP A 23 11.53 -9.32 6.99
N THR A 24 11.97 -8.11 7.35
CA THR A 24 12.35 -7.75 8.73
C THR A 24 11.19 -7.20 9.55
N LEU A 25 10.05 -6.86 8.91
CA LEU A 25 8.90 -6.29 9.60
C LEU A 25 8.20 -7.34 10.47
N LEU A 26 7.77 -6.90 11.66
CA LEU A 26 6.95 -7.67 12.59
C LEU A 26 5.70 -8.20 11.89
N THR A 27 5.42 -9.48 12.06
CA THR A 27 4.21 -10.12 11.55
C THR A 27 3.12 -10.17 12.62
N ASN A 28 1.87 -10.14 12.19
CA ASN A 28 0.76 -10.57 13.03
C ASN A 28 0.72 -12.11 13.16
N SER A 29 -0.24 -12.62 13.94
CA SER A 29 -0.45 -14.07 14.16
C SER A 29 -0.73 -14.87 12.88
N SER A 30 -1.10 -14.20 11.79
CA SER A 30 -1.39 -14.79 10.48
C SER A 30 -0.28 -14.56 9.46
N ASN A 31 0.93 -14.16 9.90
CA ASN A 31 2.08 -13.83 9.05
C ASN A 31 1.85 -12.66 8.07
N VAL A 32 0.91 -11.77 8.37
CA VAL A 32 0.65 -10.55 7.60
C VAL A 32 1.42 -9.38 8.23
N ARG A 33 2.11 -8.60 7.38
CA ARG A 33 2.93 -7.45 7.77
C ARG A 33 2.35 -6.11 7.32
N TYR A 34 1.53 -6.13 6.27
CA TYR A 34 1.02 -4.95 5.58
C TYR A 34 -0.49 -4.86 5.70
N SER A 35 -1.02 -3.66 5.86
CA SER A 35 -2.45 -3.46 6.18
C SER A 35 -3.16 -2.44 5.29
N SER A 36 -2.44 -1.49 4.68
CA SER A 36 -3.03 -0.47 3.79
C SER A 36 -2.07 0.00 2.72
N CYS A 37 -2.62 0.55 1.63
CA CYS A 37 -1.89 1.18 0.55
C CYS A 37 -2.69 2.38 0.02
N TRP A 38 -2.03 3.52 -0.15
CA TRP A 38 -2.64 4.74 -0.69
C TRP A 38 -1.69 5.44 -1.65
N GLY A 39 -2.09 5.53 -2.92
CA GLY A 39 -1.39 6.31 -3.94
C GLY A 39 -1.93 7.75 -4.01
N PHE A 40 -1.05 8.73 -4.21
CA PHE A 40 -1.44 10.12 -4.37
C PHE A 40 -0.43 10.90 -5.21
N GLU A 41 -0.90 11.95 -5.88
CA GLU A 41 -0.04 12.86 -6.62
C GLU A 41 0.21 14.14 -5.81
N ARG A 42 1.44 14.66 -5.88
CA ARG A 42 1.79 15.97 -5.35
C ARG A 42 2.89 16.61 -6.20
N SER A 43 2.66 17.86 -6.62
CA SER A 43 3.64 18.62 -7.41
C SER A 43 4.11 17.87 -8.68
N ASN A 44 3.19 17.26 -9.42
CA ASN A 44 3.45 16.44 -10.62
C ASN A 44 4.36 15.22 -10.38
N LYS A 45 4.39 14.72 -9.14
CA LYS A 45 5.07 13.48 -8.76
C LYS A 45 4.09 12.54 -8.10
N GLU A 46 4.23 11.26 -8.37
CA GLU A 46 3.39 10.21 -7.82
C GLU A 46 4.07 9.56 -6.61
N TYR A 47 3.28 9.33 -5.57
CA TYR A 47 3.73 8.80 -4.30
C TYR A 47 2.79 7.72 -3.81
N ALA A 48 3.31 6.83 -2.96
CA ALA A 48 2.52 5.84 -2.27
C ALA A 48 2.87 5.81 -0.78
N ILE A 49 1.85 5.58 0.05
CA ILE A 49 1.98 5.27 1.46
C ILE A 49 1.55 3.83 1.65
N LEU A 50 2.39 3.03 2.28
CA LEU A 50 2.09 1.65 2.62
C LEU A 50 2.13 1.49 4.15
N GLY A 51 1.06 0.96 4.71
CA GLY A 51 0.95 0.67 6.14
C GLY A 51 1.50 -0.69 6.48
N SER A 52 2.34 -0.75 7.51
CA SER A 52 2.73 -1.99 8.17
C SER A 52 2.34 -2.00 9.64
N THR A 53 2.54 -3.14 10.29
CA THR A 53 2.51 -3.32 11.76
C THR A 53 3.44 -2.36 12.53
N GLU A 54 4.36 -1.69 11.83
CA GLU A 54 5.38 -0.82 12.42
C GLU A 54 5.20 0.65 12.06
N GLY A 55 4.39 0.99 11.05
CA GLY A 55 4.20 2.39 10.65
C GLY A 55 3.88 2.61 9.17
N ALA A 56 4.28 3.78 8.67
CA ALA A 56 4.02 4.25 7.31
C ALA A 56 5.31 4.26 6.49
N HIS A 57 5.32 3.52 5.37
CA HIS A 57 6.40 3.48 4.39
C HIS A 57 6.05 4.38 3.21
N PHE A 58 6.90 5.36 2.90
CA PHE A 58 6.69 6.32 1.83
C PHE A 58 7.54 5.98 0.60
N PHE A 59 6.90 5.98 -0.56
CA PHE A 59 7.53 5.72 -1.85
C PHE A 59 7.24 6.84 -2.85
N GLU A 60 8.19 7.12 -3.73
CA GLU A 60 8.01 7.87 -4.98
C GLU A 60 7.94 6.87 -6.12
N LEU A 61 6.97 7.00 -7.00
CA LEU A 61 6.98 6.31 -8.28
C LEU A 61 7.80 7.15 -9.25
N THR A 62 8.96 6.63 -9.63
CA THR A 62 9.88 7.32 -10.54
C THR A 62 9.39 7.26 -11.98
N LEU A 63 9.92 8.14 -12.84
CA LEU A 63 9.62 8.16 -14.28
C LEU A 63 10.01 6.86 -15.03
N ASN A 64 10.79 5.99 -14.41
CA ASN A 64 11.20 4.70 -14.95
C ASN A 64 10.32 3.56 -14.41
N ASP A 65 9.12 3.87 -13.91
CA ASP A 65 8.17 2.90 -13.36
C ASP A 65 8.73 2.06 -12.19
N LYS A 66 9.59 2.68 -11.37
CA LYS A 66 10.20 2.04 -10.19
C LYS A 66 9.81 2.72 -8.89
N LEU A 67 9.58 1.91 -7.85
CA LEU A 67 9.33 2.38 -6.51
C LEU A 67 10.65 2.78 -5.86
N ASN A 68 10.78 4.07 -5.55
CA ASN A 68 11.87 4.60 -4.76
C ASN A 68 11.40 4.77 -3.31
N PHE A 69 11.99 4.03 -2.38
CA PHE A 69 11.70 4.21 -0.95
C PHE A 69 12.30 5.53 -0.46
N ILE A 70 11.47 6.43 0.03
CA ILE A 70 11.90 7.78 0.43
C ILE A 70 12.07 7.87 1.93
N ASP A 71 11.11 7.37 2.70
CA ASP A 71 11.08 7.56 4.14
C ASP A 71 10.19 6.53 4.85
N PHE A 72 10.41 6.39 6.15
CA PHE A 72 9.57 5.60 7.03
C PHE A 72 9.28 6.37 8.32
N ILE A 73 8.00 6.49 8.65
CA ILE A 73 7.54 7.07 9.90
C ILE A 73 7.02 5.95 10.79
N PRO A 74 7.68 5.66 11.93
CA PRO A 74 7.20 4.64 12.85
C PRO A 74 5.85 5.03 13.44
N GLY A 75 4.98 4.04 13.58
CA GLY A 75 3.70 4.19 14.25
C GLY A 75 3.90 4.52 15.73
N ARG A 76 2.95 5.26 16.31
CA ARG A 76 2.94 5.49 17.77
C ARG A 76 2.72 4.19 18.55
N TYR A 77 2.01 3.26 17.94
CA TYR A 77 1.79 1.91 18.45
C TYR A 77 2.39 0.92 17.44
N VAL A 78 3.42 0.19 17.87
CA VAL A 78 4.11 -0.84 17.09
C VAL A 78 3.89 -2.17 17.77
N SER A 79 3.21 -3.09 17.09
CA SER A 79 2.79 -4.37 17.65
C SER A 79 2.38 -5.32 16.53
N SER A 80 2.42 -6.61 16.81
CA SER A 80 1.82 -7.64 15.95
C SER A 80 0.30 -7.49 15.78
N GLN A 81 -0.34 -6.67 16.62
CA GLN A 81 -1.76 -6.35 16.55
C GLN A 81 -2.05 -5.01 15.84
N ALA A 82 -1.03 -4.22 15.52
CA ALA A 82 -1.22 -2.92 14.89
C ALA A 82 -1.72 -3.10 13.44
N ILE A 83 -2.87 -2.50 13.12
CA ILE A 83 -3.47 -2.56 11.79
C ILE A 83 -3.83 -1.15 11.35
N THR A 84 -3.17 -0.65 10.30
CA THR A 84 -3.60 0.59 9.66
C THR A 84 -4.64 0.28 8.60
N ARG A 85 -5.89 0.64 8.86
CA ARG A 85 -7.05 0.43 7.97
C ARG A 85 -6.95 1.25 6.71
N GLU A 86 -6.60 2.52 6.83
CA GLU A 86 -6.57 3.42 5.69
C GLU A 86 -5.59 4.58 5.89
N TYR A 87 -4.98 5.00 4.78
CA TYR A 87 -4.34 6.30 4.65
C TYR A 87 -5.12 7.19 3.68
N LYS A 88 -5.18 8.48 3.98
CA LYS A 88 -5.65 9.53 3.06
C LYS A 88 -4.76 10.75 3.14
N THR A 89 -4.68 11.49 2.05
CA THR A 89 -3.94 12.74 1.99
C THR A 89 -4.90 13.92 1.84
N TYR A 90 -4.63 15.01 2.57
CA TYR A 90 -5.30 16.28 2.37
C TYR A 90 -4.30 17.43 2.55
N ARG A 91 -4.15 18.23 1.49
CA ARG A 91 -3.12 19.27 1.37
C ARG A 91 -1.73 18.70 1.61
N GLN A 92 -1.13 19.03 2.75
CA GLN A 92 0.24 18.67 3.11
C GLN A 92 0.33 17.65 4.24
N TYR A 93 -0.79 17.02 4.57
CA TYR A 93 -0.90 16.06 5.67
C TYR A 93 -1.38 14.70 5.14
N ALA A 94 -0.79 13.65 5.70
CA ALA A 94 -1.30 12.29 5.61
C ALA A 94 -2.04 11.95 6.90
N TYR A 95 -3.22 11.37 6.76
CA TYR A 95 -4.08 10.90 7.84
C TYR A 95 -4.13 9.39 7.78
N ALA A 96 -4.09 8.76 8.95
CA ALA A 96 -4.18 7.32 9.10
C ALA A 96 -5.32 6.98 10.06
N VAL A 97 -6.06 5.92 9.75
CA VAL A 97 -7.00 5.28 10.66
C VAL A 97 -6.52 3.87 10.88
N GLY A 98 -6.48 3.44 12.13
CA GLY A 98 -6.04 2.10 12.52
C GLY A 98 -6.81 1.57 13.72
N ASP A 99 -6.65 0.26 13.94
CA ASP A 99 -7.18 -0.49 15.08
C ASP A 99 -6.07 -0.72 16.13
#